data_AF-A0A832FQK9-F1
#
_entry.id   AF-A0A832FQK9-F1
#
_cell.length_a   1.000
_cell.length_b   1.000
_cell.length_c   1.000
_cell.angle_alpha   90.00
_cell.angle_beta   90.00
_cell.angle_gamma   90.00
#
_symmetry.space_group_name_H-M   'P 1'
#
loop_
_entity.id
_entity.type
_entity.pdbx_description
1 polymer ?
#
loop_
_entity_poly.entity_id
_entity_poly.type
_entity_poly.pdbx_seq_one_letter_code
_entity_poly.pdbx_strand_id
1 'polypeptide(L)'
;MAYGDDWWERCIPKNIRDKAEKILEEEIKNGETVSKLDGLQFSHYEQIICDTQNWKVFQVIFGDKNVLMGHLRTIVEIRNRVAHNREITLDDKIKLLGSLVYIRTKLKGQKTLDNLLD
;
A
#
# COMPACT_ATOMS: atom_id res chain seq x y z
N MET A 1 -16.80 9.34 -1.06
CA MET A 1 -15.83 8.26 -0.73
C MET A 1 -16.62 7.05 -0.24
N ALA A 2 -16.31 5.83 -0.68
CA ALA A 2 -17.16 4.65 -0.42
C ALA A 2 -17.39 4.34 1.08
N TYR A 3 -16.52 4.82 1.98
CA TYR A 3 -16.58 4.50 3.42
C TYR A 3 -16.36 5.69 4.37
N GLY A 4 -16.13 6.92 3.88
CA GLY A 4 -15.98 8.11 4.73
C GLY A 4 -14.90 7.95 5.82
N ASP A 5 -15.14 8.50 7.01
CA ASP A 5 -14.21 8.41 8.16
C ASP A 5 -14.07 7.00 8.74
N ASP A 6 -15.06 6.13 8.51
CA ASP A 6 -15.10 4.74 8.99
C ASP A 6 -14.20 3.78 8.18
N TRP A 7 -13.44 4.29 7.21
CA TRP A 7 -12.59 3.46 6.35
C TRP A 7 -11.56 2.68 7.16
N TRP A 8 -11.08 3.24 8.27
CA TRP A 8 -10.09 2.60 9.14
C TRP A 8 -10.67 1.33 9.79
N GLU A 9 -11.92 1.39 10.21
CA GLU A 9 -12.60 0.32 10.91
C GLU A 9 -13.12 -0.75 9.94
N ARG A 10 -13.54 -0.32 8.75
CA ARG A 10 -14.24 -1.17 7.76
C ARG A 10 -13.34 -1.77 6.69
N CYS A 11 -12.31 -1.04 6.25
CA CYS A 11 -11.46 -1.47 5.14
C CYS A 11 -10.15 -2.09 5.60
N ILE A 12 -9.67 -1.78 6.81
CA ILE A 12 -8.39 -2.30 7.31
C ILE A 12 -8.65 -3.59 8.09
N PRO A 13 -8.08 -4.73 7.66
CA PRO A 13 -8.19 -5.98 8.40
C PRO A 13 -7.75 -5.80 9.86
N LYS A 14 -8.53 -6.36 10.80
CA LYS A 14 -8.32 -6.15 12.24
C LYS A 14 -6.88 -6.44 12.68
N ASN A 15 -6.27 -7.51 12.19
CA ASN A 15 -4.89 -7.89 12.50
C ASN A 15 -3.84 -6.87 12.03
N ILE A 16 -4.13 -6.12 10.96
CA ILE A 16 -3.27 -5.04 10.47
C ILE A 16 -3.52 -3.78 11.29
N ARG A 17 -4.79 -3.45 11.51
CA ARG A 17 -5.21 -2.29 12.31
C ARG A 17 -4.63 -2.33 13.73
N ASP A 18 -4.79 -3.45 14.44
CA ASP A 18 -4.28 -3.62 15.80
C ASP A 18 -2.74 -3.43 15.87
N LYS A 19 -2.01 -3.79 14.81
CA LYS A 19 -0.55 -3.58 14.73
C LYS A 19 -0.20 -2.13 14.45
N ALA A 20 -0.93 -1.50 13.54
CA ALA A 20 -0.74 -0.11 13.19
C ALA A 20 -1.04 0.82 14.37
N GLU A 21 -2.13 0.56 15.11
CA GLU A 21 -2.51 1.34 16.30
C GLU A 21 -1.44 1.28 17.38
N LYS A 22 -0.80 0.12 17.61
CA LYS A 22 0.34 0.03 18.55
C LYS A 22 1.51 0.91 18.15
N ILE A 23 1.86 0.93 16.86
CA ILE A 23 2.94 1.79 16.34
C ILE A 23 2.56 3.26 16.57
N LEU A 24 1.33 3.65 16.21
CA LEU A 24 0.86 5.03 16.38
C LEU A 24 0.84 5.46 17.85
N GLU A 25 0.39 4.59 18.75
CA GLU A 25 0.41 4.86 20.19
C GLU A 25 1.83 5.10 20.72
N GLU A 26 2.82 4.36 20.23
CA GLU A 26 4.23 4.54 20.59
C GLU A 26 4.78 5.87 20.06
N GLU A 27 4.51 6.21 18.80
CA GLU A 27 4.94 7.48 18.19
C GLU A 27 4.30 8.70 18.90
N ILE A 28 3.00 8.63 19.20
CA ILE A 28 2.30 9.69 19.95
C ILE A 28 2.90 9.85 21.36
N LYS A 29 3.24 8.75 22.05
CA LYS A 29 3.91 8.82 23.36
C LYS A 29 5.29 9.47 23.26
N ASN A 30 5.98 9.34 22.14
CA ASN A 30 7.26 10.00 21.87
C ASN A 30 7.10 11.47 21.47
N GLY A 31 5.87 11.99 21.36
CA GLY A 31 5.58 13.38 21.02
C GLY A 31 5.47 13.65 19.52
N GLU A 32 5.45 12.61 18.69
CA GLU A 32 5.31 12.74 17.24
C GLU A 32 3.87 13.04 16.82
N THR A 33 3.69 13.81 15.76
CA THR A 33 2.38 14.02 15.12
C THR A 33 2.24 13.03 13.96
N VAL A 34 1.39 12.02 14.14
CA VAL A 34 1.22 10.92 13.19
C VAL A 34 -0.22 10.81 12.68
N SER A 35 -0.36 10.37 11.43
CA SER A 35 -1.63 10.00 10.78
C SER A 35 -1.86 8.49 10.86
N LYS A 36 -3.11 8.03 10.63
CA LYS A 36 -3.45 6.60 10.57
C LYS A 36 -2.58 5.80 9.58
N LEU A 37 -2.14 6.44 8.49
CA LEU A 37 -1.31 5.78 7.47
C LEU A 37 0.12 5.52 7.94
N ASP A 38 0.64 6.31 8.88
CA ASP A 38 2.01 6.16 9.39
C ASP A 38 2.20 4.87 10.19
N GLY A 39 1.11 4.31 10.73
CA GLY A 39 1.12 2.99 11.37
C GLY A 39 1.14 1.82 10.38
N LEU A 40 0.92 2.07 9.08
CA LEU A 40 0.90 1.02 8.07
C LEU A 40 2.28 0.80 7.45
N GLN A 41 2.65 -0.48 7.29
CA GLN A 41 3.84 -0.87 6.55
C GLN A 41 3.50 -1.16 5.10
N PHE A 42 4.49 -1.03 4.20
CA PHE A 42 4.27 -1.27 2.78
C PHE A 42 3.73 -2.68 2.47
N SER A 43 4.13 -3.68 3.25
CA SER A 43 3.62 -5.06 3.15
C SER A 43 2.13 -5.19 3.49
N HIS A 44 1.55 -4.26 4.25
CA HIS A 44 0.12 -4.25 4.57
C HIS A 44 -0.73 -3.91 3.33
N TYR A 45 -0.21 -3.12 2.39
CA TYR A 45 -0.98 -2.68 1.22
C TYR A 45 -1.42 -3.86 0.34
N GLU A 46 -0.60 -4.91 0.21
CA GLU A 46 -1.02 -6.13 -0.48
C GLU A 46 -2.29 -6.70 0.16
N GLN A 47 -2.28 -6.91 1.47
CA GLN A 47 -3.42 -7.50 2.19
C GLN A 47 -4.65 -6.58 2.18
N ILE A 48 -4.46 -5.27 2.35
CA ILE A 48 -5.56 -4.29 2.34
C ILE A 48 -6.19 -4.21 0.95
N ILE A 49 -5.38 -3.94 -0.08
CA ILE A 49 -5.89 -3.72 -1.46
C ILE A 49 -6.49 -5.00 -2.02
N CYS A 50 -5.87 -6.14 -1.73
CA CYS A 50 -6.28 -7.44 -2.23
C CYS A 50 -7.28 -8.14 -1.30
N ASP A 51 -7.76 -7.50 -0.23
CA ASP A 51 -8.88 -8.04 0.52
C ASP A 51 -10.13 -8.16 -0.38
N THR A 52 -10.94 -9.20 -0.18
CA THR A 52 -12.11 -9.47 -1.04
C THR A 52 -13.11 -8.32 -1.07
N GLN A 53 -13.31 -7.60 0.04
CA GLN A 53 -14.24 -6.46 0.08
C GLN A 53 -13.64 -5.24 -0.58
N ASN A 54 -12.36 -4.95 -0.33
CA ASN A 54 -11.68 -3.79 -0.89
C ASN A 54 -11.38 -3.96 -2.39
N TRP A 55 -11.08 -5.18 -2.84
CA TRP A 55 -10.73 -5.47 -4.22
C TRP A 55 -11.81 -5.02 -5.20
N LYS A 56 -13.08 -5.00 -4.77
CA LYS A 56 -14.20 -4.52 -5.61
C LYS A 56 -14.01 -3.07 -6.08
N VAL A 57 -13.32 -2.25 -5.29
CA VAL A 57 -12.97 -0.86 -5.62
C VAL A 57 -11.72 -0.82 -6.48
N PHE A 58 -10.69 -1.57 -6.08
CA PHE A 58 -9.38 -1.54 -6.74
C PHE A 58 -9.33 -2.26 -8.09
N GLN A 59 -10.22 -3.22 -8.35
CA GLN A 59 -10.31 -3.91 -9.64
C GLN A 59 -10.60 -2.96 -10.80
N VAL A 60 -11.32 -1.86 -10.56
CA VAL A 60 -11.62 -0.85 -11.59
C VAL A 60 -10.33 -0.16 -12.07
N ILE A 61 -9.36 -0.03 -11.17
CA ILE A 61 -8.07 0.62 -11.44
C ILE A 61 -7.09 -0.40 -12.02
N PHE A 62 -6.93 -1.55 -11.37
CA PHE A 62 -5.84 -2.48 -11.64
C PHE A 62 -6.24 -3.64 -12.56
N GLY A 63 -7.53 -3.95 -12.67
CA GLY A 63 -8.07 -5.03 -13.50
C GLY A 63 -7.86 -6.41 -12.88
N ASP A 64 -6.62 -6.90 -12.90
CA ASP A 64 -6.27 -8.24 -12.39
C ASP A 64 -5.58 -8.16 -11.02
N LYS A 65 -6.10 -8.94 -10.07
CA LYS A 65 -5.62 -8.99 -8.68
C LYS A 65 -4.23 -9.59 -8.56
N ASN A 66 -3.98 -10.69 -9.25
CA ASN A 66 -2.73 -11.43 -9.18
C ASN A 66 -1.59 -10.64 -9.83
N VAL A 67 -1.87 -9.92 -10.92
CA VAL A 67 -0.91 -9.01 -11.55
C VAL A 67 -0.48 -7.92 -10.57
N LEU A 68 -1.43 -7.26 -9.89
CA LEU A 68 -1.09 -6.26 -8.88
C LEU A 68 -0.30 -6.86 -7.71
N MET A 69 -0.74 -8.02 -7.19
CA MET A 69 -0.04 -8.71 -6.11
C MET A 69 1.41 -9.03 -6.47
N GLY A 70 1.67 -9.50 -7.70
CA GLY A 70 3.03 -9.76 -8.17
C GLY A 70 3.93 -8.51 -8.15
N HIS A 71 3.38 -7.36 -8.57
CA HIS A 71 4.10 -6.09 -8.51
C HIS A 71 4.34 -5.60 -7.08
N LEU A 72 3.35 -5.68 -6.20
CA LEU A 72 3.49 -5.29 -4.78
C LEU A 72 4.54 -6.15 -4.07
N ARG A 73 4.53 -7.47 -4.29
CA ARG A 73 5.51 -8.41 -3.72
C ARG A 73 6.93 -8.11 -4.22
N THR A 74 7.08 -7.88 -5.52
CA THR A 74 8.37 -7.47 -6.11
C THR A 74 8.95 -6.24 -5.40
N ILE A 75 8.10 -5.22 -5.15
CA ILE A 75 8.54 -4.01 -4.45
C ILE A 75 8.91 -4.32 -2.99
N VAL A 76 8.11 -5.11 -2.27
CA VAL A 76 8.39 -5.51 -0.88
C VAL A 76 9.72 -6.24 -0.78
N GLU A 77 9.98 -7.22 -1.65
CA GLU A 77 11.21 -8.02 -1.65
C GLU A 77 12.45 -7.15 -1.84
N ILE A 78 12.41 -6.23 -2.81
CA ILE A 78 13.51 -5.32 -3.11
C ILE A 78 13.70 -4.31 -1.97
N ARG A 79 12.61 -3.75 -1.43
CA ARG A 79 12.67 -2.86 -0.26
C ARG A 79 13.33 -3.56 0.92
N ASN A 80 12.97 -4.81 1.20
CA ASN A 80 13.54 -5.58 2.30
C ASN A 80 15.05 -5.81 2.10
N ARG A 81 15.49 -6.07 0.86
CA ARG A 81 16.93 -6.16 0.56
C ARG A 81 17.66 -4.86 0.85
N VAL A 82 17.11 -3.72 0.43
CA VAL A 82 17.67 -2.39 0.72
C VAL A 82 17.74 -2.14 2.23
N ALA A 83 16.66 -2.39 2.96
CA ALA A 83 16.61 -2.17 4.41
C ALA A 83 17.61 -3.05 5.19
N HIS A 84 17.95 -4.22 4.66
CA HIS A 84 18.96 -5.12 5.23
C HIS A 84 20.36 -4.93 4.63
N ASN A 85 20.61 -3.82 3.93
CA ASN A 85 21.89 -3.50 3.27
C ASN A 85 22.42 -4.63 2.38
N ARG A 86 21.52 -5.37 1.73
CA ARG A 86 21.86 -6.43 0.77
C ARG A 86 22.09 -5.81 -0.60
N GLU A 87 22.96 -6.42 -1.38
CA GLU A 87 23.22 -6.00 -2.75
C GLU A 87 21.93 -6.02 -3.59
N ILE A 88 21.77 -5.06 -4.49
CA ILE A 88 20.67 -4.94 -5.44
C ILE A 88 21.23 -5.09 -6.86
N THR A 89 20.78 -6.12 -7.56
CA THR A 89 21.26 -6.43 -8.91
C THR A 89 20.63 -5.52 -9.96
N LEU A 90 21.14 -5.56 -11.19
CA LEU A 90 20.50 -4.86 -12.31
C LEU A 90 19.09 -5.41 -12.59
N ASP A 91 18.90 -6.72 -12.48
CA ASP A 91 17.59 -7.37 -12.67
C ASP A 91 16.56 -6.88 -11.63
N ASP A 92 16.98 -6.73 -10.37
CA ASP A 92 16.12 -6.15 -9.32
C ASP A 92 15.68 -4.73 -9.69
N LYS A 93 16.60 -3.89 -10.19
CA LYS A 93 16.27 -2.52 -10.62
C LYS A 93 15.28 -2.50 -11.78
N ILE A 94 15.44 -3.40 -12.75
CA ILE A 94 14.51 -3.53 -13.89
C ILE A 94 13.12 -3.96 -13.40
N LYS A 95 13.04 -4.97 -12.53
CA LYS A 95 11.78 -5.44 -11.94
C LYS A 95 11.08 -4.37 -11.11
N LEU A 96 11.85 -3.62 -10.32
CA LEU A 96 11.35 -2.48 -9.55
C LEU A 96 10.77 -1.41 -10.49
N LEU A 97 11.53 -0.98 -11.48
CA LEU A 97 11.09 0.02 -12.46
C LEU A 97 9.83 -0.43 -13.18
N GLY A 98 9.77 -1.68 -13.66
CA GLY A 98 8.58 -2.24 -14.29
C GLY A 98 7.35 -2.21 -13.38
N SER A 99 7.52 -2.55 -12.10
CA SER A 99 6.43 -2.52 -11.11
C SER A 99 5.95 -1.11 -10.80
N LEU A 100 6.87 -0.15 -10.66
CA LEU A 100 6.52 1.26 -10.43
C LEU A 100 5.84 1.87 -11.66
N VAL A 101 6.30 1.57 -12.87
CA VAL A 101 5.68 2.02 -14.12
C VAL A 101 4.27 1.45 -14.27
N TYR A 102 4.06 0.18 -13.95
CA TYR A 102 2.74 -0.45 -13.95
C TYR A 102 1.78 0.29 -13.01
N ILE A 103 2.14 0.41 -11.72
CA ILE A 103 1.29 1.05 -10.71
C ILE A 103 0.99 2.50 -11.13
N ARG A 104 2.02 3.26 -11.53
CA ARG A 104 1.85 4.65 -11.95
C ARG A 104 0.94 4.80 -13.15
N THR A 105 1.07 3.93 -14.16
CA THR A 105 0.23 3.96 -15.37
C THR A 105 -1.23 3.68 -15.02
N LYS A 106 -1.48 2.68 -14.16
CA LYS A 106 -2.84 2.33 -13.72
C LYS A 106 -3.50 3.45 -12.92
N LEU A 107 -2.75 4.11 -12.04
CA LEU A 107 -3.25 5.23 -11.25
C LEU A 107 -3.50 6.49 -12.09
N LYS A 108 -2.58 6.86 -13.00
CA LYS A 108 -2.75 8.02 -13.90
C LYS A 108 -3.94 7.91 -14.85
N GLY A 109 -4.39 6.70 -15.15
CA GLY A 109 -5.61 6.47 -15.93
C GLY A 109 -6.89 6.90 -15.22
N GLN A 110 -6.82 7.19 -13.92
CA GLN A 110 -7.96 7.56 -13.08
C GLN A 110 -8.01 9.08 -12.86
N LYS A 111 -8.31 9.85 -13.91
CA LYS A 111 -8.53 11.32 -13.84
C LYS A 111 -9.51 11.76 -12.74
N THR A 112 -10.32 10.84 -12.23
CA THR A 112 -11.32 11.03 -11.19
C THR A 112 -10.76 11.05 -9.76
N LEU A 113 -9.57 10.50 -9.50
CA LEU A 113 -8.97 10.50 -8.15
C LEU A 113 -8.17 11.76 -7.86
N ASP A 114 -7.57 12.38 -8.89
CA ASP A 114 -6.82 13.62 -8.75
C ASP A 114 -7.73 14.81 -8.36
N ASN A 115 -8.98 14.83 -8.83
CA ASN A 115 -9.96 15.88 -8.50
C ASN A 115 -10.70 15.69 -7.14
N LEU A 116 -10.38 14.63 -6.39
CA LEU A 116 -11.01 14.32 -5.08
C LEU A 116 -10.09 14.61 -3.89
N LEU A 117 -8.89 15.15 -4.15
CA LEU A 117 -7.87 15.51 -3.16
C LEU A 117 -7.49 17.00 -3.20
N ASP A 118 -8.13 17.79 -4.07
CA ASP A 118 -8.14 19.26 -4.07
C ASP A 118 -9.48 19.76 -3.48
#